data_AF-A0A0F3Q1S5-F1
#
_entry.id   AF-A0A0F3Q1S5-F1
#
_cell.length_a   1.000
_cell.length_b   1.000
_cell.length_c   1.000
_cell.angle_alpha   90.00
_cell.angle_beta   90.00
_cell.angle_gamma   90.00
#
_symmetry.space_group_name_H-M   'P 1'
#
loop_
_entity.id
_entity.type
_entity.pdbx_description
1 polymer ?
#
loop_
_entity_poly.entity_id
_entity_poly.type
_entity_poly.pdbx_seq_one_letter_code
_entity_poly.pdbx_strand_id
1 'polypeptide(L)'
;MHTPRIFTSALDYGYTYSGTASTAYKDTVCAAIRIGSISHEGFLDILRRCVLELRETFEIVVQVDPEISDLVARMAYIESLVNEERARSSASQEEVARLNIMVLLHHCYDALYACVAATCNKEMFRNTDFVEQGTQLQMAKGCAILVNIVSILHCYAQAIDLQAHAADIECDKEVVSNINLSLNTYLNTQCKALCGCLNPALSTENQEYGRTALRIVRHNAELYRKVAELVEPSIPHCFRHYTQSCFGTLSEVIDSCSAQCSEIVKDDVRSSMRLLLSSEAREACFDDLSQYVNRSEAGSAAKHCTSACTYALIRAIGCLLLIYREYAASESADHPFACSTKRCIEILRDSVYLQVSRHKWGEEEGANVAYEVHLHIRRATDELQAIAPELLLSPHISGELHQKALCCLEEMSCAWKSANSEHFSVPEEGESPSIQLSTSGLGDVAGMEGPQASYTPLQEHSYAQPSTSACVSSSLGELQVASHRAQTPSDDALEPSSKRARSA
;
A
#
# COMPACT_ATOMS: atom_id res chain seq x y z
N MET A 1 16.07 -11.28 12.60
CA MET A 1 14.68 -11.79 12.43
C MET A 1 13.80 -10.84 11.61
N HIS A 2 14.34 -9.69 11.17
CA HIS A 2 13.61 -8.62 10.49
C HIS A 2 14.16 -8.33 9.10
N THR A 3 14.54 -9.36 8.37
CA THR A 3 15.23 -9.16 7.09
C THR A 3 14.21 -8.74 6.02
N PRO A 4 14.45 -7.62 5.31
CA PRO A 4 13.79 -7.35 4.04
C PRO A 4 13.77 -8.60 3.16
N ARG A 5 12.62 -8.93 2.56
CA ARG A 5 12.67 -9.62 1.26
C ARG A 5 12.62 -8.55 0.18
N ILE A 6 13.67 -8.52 -0.63
CA ILE A 6 13.81 -7.67 -1.80
C ILE A 6 13.16 -8.43 -2.95
N PHE A 7 12.06 -7.95 -3.51
CA PHE A 7 11.66 -8.40 -4.85
C PHE A 7 12.24 -7.46 -5.88
N THR A 8 13.19 -7.95 -6.66
CA THR A 8 13.54 -7.34 -7.93
C THR A 8 12.83 -8.12 -9.02
N SER A 9 11.78 -7.57 -9.64
CA SER A 9 11.30 -8.12 -10.92
C SER A 9 12.14 -7.49 -12.04
N ALA A 10 12.54 -8.28 -13.04
CA ALA A 10 13.40 -7.81 -14.12
C ALA A 10 12.76 -6.73 -15.02
N LEU A 11 11.44 -6.50 -14.89
CA LEU A 11 10.67 -5.51 -15.65
C LEU A 11 10.27 -4.28 -14.82
N ASP A 12 10.43 -4.34 -13.50
CA ASP A 12 10.27 -3.21 -12.59
C ASP A 12 11.63 -2.91 -11.95
N TYR A 13 12.27 -1.83 -12.36
CA TYR A 13 13.48 -1.30 -11.70
C TYR A 13 13.17 -0.74 -10.29
N GLY A 14 12.59 -1.55 -9.42
CA GLY A 14 12.18 -1.22 -8.05
C GLY A 14 12.28 -2.47 -7.19
N TYR A 15 12.87 -2.31 -6.01
CA TYR A 15 12.72 -3.30 -4.96
C TYR A 15 11.38 -3.07 -4.28
N THR A 16 10.59 -4.12 -4.10
CA THR A 16 9.49 -4.11 -3.13
C THR A 16 9.92 -4.85 -1.88
N TYR A 17 9.66 -4.25 -0.72
CA TYR A 17 9.96 -4.85 0.57
C TYR A 17 8.78 -5.74 0.98
N SER A 18 8.99 -7.06 1.09
CA SER A 18 7.99 -7.90 1.79
C SER A 18 8.17 -7.70 3.30
N GLY A 19 7.36 -6.79 3.84
CA GLY A 19 7.22 -6.59 5.28
C GLY A 19 6.53 -7.76 5.99
N THR A 20 6.06 -8.77 5.26
CA THR A 20 5.27 -9.89 5.80
C THR A 20 6.02 -10.70 6.85
N ALA A 21 7.33 -10.95 6.67
CA ALA A 21 8.14 -11.65 7.69
C ALA A 21 8.33 -10.81 8.97
N SER A 22 8.56 -9.50 8.83
CA SER A 22 8.72 -8.59 9.97
C SER A 22 7.39 -8.35 10.71
N THR A 23 6.29 -8.25 9.97
CA THR A 23 4.93 -8.10 10.52
C THR A 23 4.49 -9.36 11.24
N ALA A 24 4.68 -10.54 10.63
CA ALA A 24 4.36 -11.82 11.26
C ALA A 24 5.14 -12.03 12.57
N TYR A 25 6.41 -11.60 12.62
CA TYR A 25 7.19 -11.61 13.87
C TYR A 25 6.55 -10.72 14.94
N LYS A 26 6.24 -9.45 14.60
CA LYS A 26 5.56 -8.51 15.50
C LYS A 26 4.26 -9.12 16.03
N ASP A 27 3.41 -9.62 15.14
CA ASP A 27 2.10 -10.17 15.48
C ASP A 27 2.23 -11.40 16.40
N THR A 28 3.22 -12.27 16.13
CA THR A 28 3.51 -13.44 16.97
C THR A 28 3.93 -13.04 18.38
N VAL A 29 4.84 -12.06 18.51
CA VAL A 29 5.29 -11.57 19.82
C VAL A 29 4.15 -10.87 20.57
N CYS A 30 3.40 -10.00 19.90
CA CYS A 30 2.25 -9.32 20.49
C CYS A 30 1.17 -10.32 20.94
N ALA A 31 0.87 -11.35 20.14
CA ALA A 31 -0.05 -12.41 20.54
C ALA A 31 0.43 -13.15 21.79
N ALA A 32 1.72 -13.52 21.84
CA ALA A 32 2.34 -14.17 22.99
C ALA A 32 2.32 -13.30 24.26
N ILE A 33 2.52 -11.98 24.13
CA ILE A 33 2.35 -11.02 25.24
C ILE A 33 0.90 -11.00 25.73
N ARG A 34 -0.08 -10.89 24.82
CA ARG A 34 -1.51 -10.80 25.17
C ARG A 34 -2.03 -12.03 25.90
N ILE A 35 -1.53 -13.23 25.57
CA ILE A 35 -1.90 -14.47 26.26
C ILE A 35 -1.06 -14.73 27.52
N GLY A 36 -0.13 -13.83 27.88
CA GLY A 36 0.73 -13.95 29.05
C GLY A 36 1.80 -15.03 28.94
N SER A 37 2.15 -15.49 27.74
CA SER A 37 3.16 -16.54 27.55
C SER A 37 4.60 -16.00 27.60
N ILE A 38 4.78 -14.68 27.65
CA ILE A 38 6.08 -14.01 27.77
C ILE A 38 6.14 -13.32 29.15
N SER A 39 7.16 -13.65 29.94
CA SER A 39 7.44 -12.98 31.21
C SER A 39 8.04 -11.59 30.98
N HIS A 40 8.07 -10.74 32.01
CA HIS A 40 8.73 -9.44 31.95
C HIS A 40 10.20 -9.56 31.50
N GLU A 41 10.96 -10.49 32.08
CA GLU A 41 12.33 -10.80 31.66
C GLU A 41 12.42 -11.25 30.19
N GLY A 42 11.50 -12.12 29.75
CA GLY A 42 11.45 -12.58 28.36
C GLY A 42 11.15 -11.44 27.38
N PHE A 43 10.29 -10.50 27.77
CA PHE A 43 10.02 -9.29 27.02
C PHE A 43 11.25 -8.38 26.91
N LEU A 44 11.94 -8.11 28.04
CA LEU A 44 13.17 -7.31 28.04
C LEU A 44 14.28 -7.96 27.21
N ASP A 45 14.39 -9.28 27.21
CA ASP A 45 15.34 -10.02 26.37
C ASP A 45 15.02 -9.87 24.87
N ILE A 46 13.73 -9.90 24.48
CA ILE A 46 13.29 -9.64 23.11
C ILE A 46 13.66 -8.20 22.72
N LEU A 47 13.31 -7.22 23.56
CA LEU A 47 13.57 -5.81 23.31
C LEU A 47 15.08 -5.54 23.15
N ARG A 48 15.90 -6.07 24.06
CA ARG A 48 17.36 -5.94 24.01
C ARG A 48 17.93 -6.51 22.70
N ARG A 49 17.45 -7.67 22.24
CA ARG A 49 17.89 -8.26 20.95
C ARG A 49 17.55 -7.35 19.77
N CYS A 50 16.34 -6.79 19.74
CA CYS A 50 15.94 -5.86 18.68
C CYS A 50 16.77 -4.59 18.69
N VAL A 51 17.05 -4.00 19.87
CA VAL A 51 17.88 -2.79 20.01
C VAL A 51 19.33 -3.05 19.59
N LEU A 52 19.89 -4.21 19.93
CA LEU A 52 21.22 -4.61 19.47
C LEU A 52 21.28 -4.78 17.95
N GLU A 53 20.32 -5.50 17.36
CA GLU A 53 20.23 -5.66 15.89
C GLU A 53 20.09 -4.31 15.19
N LEU A 54 19.38 -3.35 15.81
CA LEU A 54 19.19 -2.00 15.30
C LEU A 54 20.47 -1.15 15.38
N ARG A 55 21.20 -1.22 16.50
CA ARG A 55 22.49 -0.54 16.64
C ARG A 55 23.49 -1.03 15.60
N GLU A 56 23.63 -2.35 15.45
CA GLU A 56 24.50 -2.95 14.43
C GLU A 56 24.11 -2.49 13.01
N THR A 57 22.80 -2.38 12.74
CA THR A 57 22.28 -1.92 11.44
C THR A 57 22.69 -0.45 11.18
N PHE A 58 22.57 0.44 12.17
CA PHE A 58 22.95 1.84 12.01
C PHE A 58 24.48 2.06 12.05
N GLU A 59 25.24 1.23 12.75
CA GLU A 59 26.71 1.24 12.70
C GLU A 59 27.25 0.93 11.30
N ILE A 60 26.54 0.13 10.50
CA ILE A 60 26.87 -0.08 9.08
C ILE A 60 26.58 1.19 8.28
N VAL A 61 25.40 1.79 8.46
CA VAL A 61 24.99 2.96 7.69
C VAL A 61 25.86 4.19 8.01
N VAL A 62 26.28 4.37 9.26
CA VAL A 62 27.07 5.55 9.66
C VAL A 62 28.45 5.60 9.00
N GLN A 63 28.96 4.47 8.51
CA GLN A 63 30.20 4.43 7.73
C GLN A 63 30.08 5.16 6.39
N VAL A 64 28.85 5.27 5.87
CA VAL A 64 28.54 5.88 4.57
C VAL A 64 27.82 7.21 4.74
N ASP A 65 26.97 7.33 5.76
CA ASP A 65 26.23 8.54 6.12
C ASP A 65 26.55 8.96 7.57
N PRO A 66 27.59 9.78 7.80
CA PRO A 66 27.97 10.21 9.15
C PRO A 66 26.90 11.02 9.88
N GLU A 67 25.92 11.58 9.15
CA GLU A 67 24.84 12.40 9.73
C GLU A 67 23.89 11.57 10.60
N ILE A 68 23.86 10.25 10.42
CA ILE A 68 23.06 9.36 11.27
C ILE A 68 23.78 8.91 12.56
N SER A 69 24.93 9.49 12.89
CA SER A 69 25.68 9.14 14.13
C SER A 69 24.85 9.32 15.41
N ASP A 70 23.96 10.31 15.44
CA ASP A 70 23.01 10.52 16.54
C ASP A 70 22.03 9.35 16.73
N LEU A 71 21.65 8.64 15.65
CA LEU A 71 20.82 7.43 15.75
C LEU A 71 21.57 6.30 16.45
N VAL A 72 22.86 6.11 16.15
CA VAL A 72 23.70 5.09 16.80
C VAL A 72 23.83 5.40 18.30
N ALA A 73 24.12 6.65 18.66
CA ALA A 73 24.21 7.10 20.04
C ALA A 73 22.88 6.90 20.79
N ARG A 74 21.76 7.22 20.15
CA ARG A 74 20.41 7.02 20.71
C ARG A 74 20.11 5.53 20.94
N MET A 75 20.55 4.64 20.04
CA MET A 75 20.37 3.19 20.26
C MET A 75 21.19 2.67 21.44
N ALA A 76 22.42 3.16 21.61
CA ALA A 76 23.22 2.82 22.77
C ALA A 76 22.57 3.28 24.09
N TYR A 77 21.93 4.46 24.09
CA TYR A 77 21.17 4.96 25.23
C TYR A 77 19.90 4.15 25.51
N ILE A 78 19.13 3.78 24.48
CA ILE A 78 17.96 2.90 24.67
C ILE A 78 18.42 1.53 25.21
N GLU A 79 19.54 1.00 24.73
CA GLU A 79 20.10 -0.25 25.25
C GLU A 79 20.44 -0.13 26.75
N SER A 80 21.05 0.97 27.18
CA SER A 80 21.36 1.18 28.60
C SER A 80 20.10 1.23 29.45
N LEU A 81 19.05 1.92 29.00
CA LEU A 81 17.76 1.95 29.69
C LEU A 81 17.15 0.54 29.86
N VAL A 82 17.20 -0.29 28.81
CA VAL A 82 16.71 -1.67 28.86
C VAL A 82 17.52 -2.51 29.84
N ASN A 83 18.85 -2.36 29.84
CA ASN A 83 19.74 -3.08 30.77
C ASN A 83 19.53 -2.63 32.24
N GLU A 84 19.29 -1.34 32.47
CA GLU A 84 18.97 -0.80 33.79
C GLU A 84 17.63 -1.32 34.32
N GLU A 85 16.62 -1.41 33.46
CA GLU A 85 15.32 -2.00 33.82
C GLU A 85 15.49 -3.44 34.28
N ARG A 86 16.23 -4.23 33.51
CA ARG A 86 16.53 -5.63 33.81
C ARG A 86 17.30 -5.81 35.13
N ALA A 87 18.19 -4.87 35.45
CA ALA A 87 18.98 -4.93 36.67
C ALA A 87 18.17 -4.59 37.94
N ARG A 88 16.98 -3.98 37.82
CA ARG A 88 16.16 -3.63 38.97
C ARG A 88 15.44 -4.86 39.54
N SER A 89 15.73 -5.17 40.80
CA SER A 89 15.13 -6.26 41.57
C SER A 89 13.63 -6.05 41.80
N SER A 90 12.85 -7.14 41.67
CA SER A 90 11.38 -7.30 41.73
C SER A 90 10.52 -6.57 42.80
N ALA A 91 11.07 -5.72 43.65
CA ALA A 91 10.48 -5.40 44.97
C ALA A 91 9.51 -4.20 45.05
N SER A 92 9.27 -3.43 43.98
CA SER A 92 8.16 -2.43 43.94
C SER A 92 8.02 -1.87 42.52
N GLN A 93 7.25 -2.54 41.65
CA GLN A 93 7.58 -2.48 40.22
C GLN A 93 6.48 -2.13 39.22
N GLU A 94 5.19 -1.99 39.56
CA GLU A 94 4.20 -1.69 38.50
C GLU A 94 4.20 -0.23 38.03
N GLU A 95 4.10 0.77 38.93
CA GLU A 95 4.11 2.19 38.53
C GLU A 95 5.46 2.64 37.97
N VAL A 96 6.57 2.13 38.53
CA VAL A 96 7.92 2.43 38.06
C VAL A 96 8.17 1.80 36.69
N ALA A 97 7.81 0.52 36.48
CA ALA A 97 7.94 -0.11 35.17
C ALA A 97 7.09 0.58 34.10
N ARG A 98 5.89 1.06 34.45
CA ARG A 98 5.03 1.85 33.53
C ARG A 98 5.72 3.14 33.08
N LEU A 99 6.28 3.91 34.01
CA LEU A 99 6.99 5.15 33.69
C LEU A 99 8.19 4.88 32.76
N ASN A 100 8.92 3.78 32.99
CA ASN A 100 10.06 3.44 32.15
C ASN A 100 9.67 2.96 30.74
N ILE A 101 8.55 2.23 30.60
CA ILE A 101 8.02 1.85 29.28
C ILE A 101 7.60 3.09 28.48
N MET A 102 6.97 4.08 29.12
CA MET A 102 6.61 5.34 28.45
C MET A 102 7.85 6.12 28.00
N VAL A 103 8.88 6.20 28.84
CA VAL A 103 10.17 6.83 28.47
C VAL A 103 10.81 6.11 27.28
N LEU A 104 10.83 4.77 27.29
CA LEU A 104 11.32 3.96 26.18
C LEU A 104 10.53 4.23 24.89
N LEU A 105 9.19 4.30 24.96
CA LEU A 105 8.34 4.61 23.82
C LEU A 105 8.70 5.97 23.20
N HIS A 106 8.83 7.03 24.00
CA HIS A 106 9.24 8.35 23.49
C HIS A 106 10.58 8.28 22.76
N HIS A 107 11.59 7.62 23.34
CA HIS A 107 12.89 7.48 22.68
C HIS A 107 12.84 6.63 21.40
N CYS A 108 12.01 5.59 21.37
CA CYS A 108 11.81 4.78 20.17
C CYS A 108 11.09 5.55 19.06
N TYR A 109 10.10 6.38 19.39
CA TYR A 109 9.43 7.24 18.41
C TYR A 109 10.36 8.33 17.86
N ASP A 110 11.14 8.98 18.72
CA ASP A 110 12.15 9.94 18.26
C ASP A 110 13.18 9.27 17.33
N ALA A 111 13.59 8.04 17.66
CA ALA A 111 14.50 7.27 16.82
C ALA A 111 13.84 6.89 15.48
N LEU A 112 12.55 6.53 15.49
CA LEU A 112 11.80 6.27 14.26
C LEU A 112 11.71 7.52 13.38
N TYR A 113 11.41 8.67 13.97
CA TYR A 113 11.37 9.95 13.26
C TYR A 113 12.74 10.28 12.66
N ALA A 114 13.82 10.19 13.44
CA ALA A 114 15.17 10.43 12.94
C ALA A 114 15.57 9.43 11.83
N CYS A 115 15.14 8.17 11.94
CA CYS A 115 15.39 7.13 10.93
C CYS A 115 14.70 7.46 9.59
N VAL A 116 13.45 7.94 9.61
CA VAL A 116 12.75 8.32 8.36
C VAL A 116 13.24 9.66 7.81
N ALA A 117 13.65 10.58 8.69
CA ALA A 117 14.15 11.90 8.32
C ALA A 117 15.61 11.91 7.81
N ALA A 118 16.34 10.80 7.98
CA ALA A 118 17.74 10.67 7.57
C ALA A 118 17.97 11.12 6.12
N THR A 119 19.05 11.84 5.89
CA THR A 119 19.39 12.43 4.58
C THR A 119 19.64 11.38 3.52
N CYS A 120 20.21 10.23 3.88
CA CYS A 120 20.30 9.08 2.98
C CYS A 120 18.94 8.65 2.39
N ASN A 121 17.79 8.82 3.05
CA ASN A 121 16.49 8.49 2.45
C ASN A 121 16.06 9.48 1.34
N LYS A 122 16.62 10.69 1.34
CA LYS A 122 16.34 11.76 0.36
C LYS A 122 17.32 11.71 -0.81
N GLU A 123 18.58 11.39 -0.54
CA GLU A 123 19.68 11.48 -1.50
C GLU A 123 20.18 10.11 -2.00
N MET A 124 19.60 9.02 -1.48
CA MET A 124 20.10 7.64 -1.65
C MET A 124 20.50 7.24 -3.06
N PHE A 125 19.70 7.66 -4.04
CA PHE A 125 19.88 7.24 -5.43
C PHE A 125 20.62 8.28 -6.28
N ARG A 126 21.07 9.38 -5.65
CA ARG A 126 21.98 10.38 -6.24
C ARG A 126 23.44 10.11 -5.88
N ASN A 127 23.69 9.35 -4.80
CA ASN A 127 25.02 8.92 -4.39
C ASN A 127 25.20 7.42 -4.65
N THR A 128 26.15 7.08 -5.53
CA THR A 128 26.44 5.68 -5.91
C THR A 128 26.89 4.83 -4.74
N ASP A 129 27.59 5.41 -3.77
CA ASP A 129 28.14 4.69 -2.62
C ASP A 129 27.03 4.12 -1.72
N PHE A 130 25.92 4.84 -1.59
CA PHE A 130 24.74 4.36 -0.84
C PHE A 130 24.11 3.13 -1.49
N VAL A 131 24.01 3.11 -2.81
CA VAL A 131 23.40 2.01 -3.55
C VAL A 131 24.27 0.76 -3.49
N GLU A 132 25.58 0.93 -3.70
CA GLU A 132 26.55 -0.17 -3.69
C GLU A 132 26.67 -0.86 -2.32
N GLN A 133 26.58 -0.08 -1.24
CA GLN A 133 26.62 -0.63 0.13
C GLN A 133 25.25 -1.07 0.66
N GLY A 134 24.20 -0.95 -0.15
CA GLY A 134 22.86 -1.40 0.24
C GLY A 134 22.24 -0.57 1.37
N THR A 135 22.59 0.70 1.50
CA THR A 135 22.12 1.60 2.57
C THR A 135 20.58 1.64 2.64
N GLN A 136 19.90 1.61 1.49
CA GLN A 136 18.44 1.52 1.42
C GLN A 136 17.86 0.34 2.18
N LEU A 137 18.53 -0.81 2.12
CA LEU A 137 18.08 -2.03 2.77
C LEU A 137 18.28 -1.95 4.28
N GLN A 138 19.41 -1.36 4.70
CA GLN A 138 19.71 -1.15 6.12
C GLN A 138 18.76 -0.12 6.74
N MET A 139 18.46 0.99 6.06
CA MET A 139 17.49 1.98 6.54
C MET A 139 16.09 1.41 6.63
N ALA A 140 15.64 0.65 5.63
CA ALA A 140 14.35 -0.01 5.66
C ALA A 140 14.28 -1.12 6.73
N LYS A 141 15.36 -1.87 6.96
CA LYS A 141 15.49 -2.80 8.08
C LYS A 141 15.40 -2.09 9.43
N GLY A 142 16.13 -0.98 9.59
CA GLY A 142 16.12 -0.17 10.80
C GLY A 142 14.73 0.38 11.12
N CYS A 143 14.05 0.97 10.12
CA CYS A 143 12.67 1.42 10.22
C CYS A 143 11.72 0.27 10.61
N ALA A 144 11.87 -0.91 9.98
CA ALA A 144 11.04 -2.07 10.28
C ALA A 144 11.22 -2.59 11.72
N ILE A 145 12.46 -2.62 12.22
CA ILE A 145 12.75 -3.01 13.60
C ILE A 145 12.16 -1.97 14.58
N LEU A 146 12.33 -0.67 14.30
CA LEU A 146 11.78 0.40 15.15
C LEU A 146 10.26 0.34 15.26
N VAL A 147 9.55 0.19 14.13
CA VAL A 147 8.08 0.00 14.12
C VAL A 147 7.68 -1.21 14.95
N ASN A 148 8.40 -2.33 14.81
CA ASN A 148 8.11 -3.53 15.59
C ASN A 148 8.36 -3.31 17.09
N ILE A 149 9.47 -2.67 17.46
CA ILE A 149 9.79 -2.34 18.86
C ILE A 149 8.67 -1.49 19.47
N VAL A 150 8.26 -0.42 18.78
CA VAL A 150 7.18 0.48 19.23
C VAL A 150 5.88 -0.30 19.41
N SER A 151 5.52 -1.14 18.45
CA SER A 151 4.29 -1.96 18.53
C SER A 151 4.32 -2.96 19.69
N ILE A 152 5.46 -3.63 19.89
CA ILE A 152 5.67 -4.60 20.97
C ILE A 152 5.63 -3.90 22.33
N LEU A 153 6.24 -2.71 22.47
CA LEU A 153 6.18 -1.88 23.67
C LEU A 153 4.75 -1.48 24.02
N HIS A 154 3.97 -0.99 23.05
CA HIS A 154 2.55 -0.67 23.26
C HIS A 154 1.73 -1.89 23.66
N CYS A 155 1.94 -3.03 22.98
CA CYS A 155 1.25 -4.28 23.31
C CYS A 155 1.57 -4.73 24.74
N TYR A 156 2.82 -4.57 25.17
CA TYR A 156 3.25 -4.91 26.53
C TYR A 156 2.67 -3.93 27.57
N ALA A 157 2.70 -2.63 27.30
CA ALA A 157 2.11 -1.60 28.16
C ALA A 157 0.61 -1.86 28.42
N GLN A 158 -0.13 -2.22 27.36
CA GLN A 158 -1.56 -2.57 27.46
C GLN A 158 -1.80 -3.84 28.26
N ALA A 159 -0.93 -4.86 28.13
CA ALA A 159 -1.07 -6.10 28.87
C ALA A 159 -0.88 -5.92 30.38
N ILE A 160 -0.03 -4.96 30.80
CA ILE A 160 0.19 -4.64 32.23
C ILE A 160 -0.91 -3.74 32.80
N ASP A 161 -1.53 -2.88 31.99
CA ASP A 161 -2.55 -1.94 32.46
C ASP A 161 -3.68 -1.72 31.46
N LEU A 162 -4.59 -2.69 31.42
CA LEU A 162 -5.79 -2.66 30.58
C LEU A 162 -6.69 -1.45 30.88
N GLN A 163 -6.79 -1.02 32.15
CA GLN A 163 -7.74 0.03 32.54
C GLN A 163 -7.22 1.44 32.24
N ALA A 164 -5.93 1.72 32.42
CA ALA A 164 -5.37 3.03 32.07
C ALA A 164 -5.32 3.28 30.55
N HIS A 165 -5.15 2.22 29.75
CA HIS A 165 -5.08 2.34 28.29
C HIS A 165 -6.47 2.42 27.63
N ALA A 166 -7.50 1.75 28.18
CA ALA A 166 -8.83 1.72 27.56
C ALA A 166 -9.50 3.10 27.44
N ALA A 167 -9.26 4.01 28.39
CA ALA A 167 -9.87 5.35 28.41
C ALA A 167 -9.26 6.35 27.40
N ASP A 168 -8.10 6.02 26.80
CA ASP A 168 -7.37 6.88 25.84
C ASP A 168 -7.31 6.31 24.42
N ILE A 169 -7.98 5.16 24.19
CA ILE A 169 -7.93 4.37 22.95
C ILE A 169 -9.14 4.60 22.03
N GLU A 170 -10.18 5.33 22.47
CA GLU A 170 -11.42 5.53 21.71
C GLU A 170 -11.12 6.15 20.32
N CYS A 171 -11.13 5.29 19.30
CA CYS A 171 -10.84 5.62 17.92
C CYS A 171 -11.67 4.72 17.01
N ASP A 172 -12.28 5.33 16.01
CA ASP A 172 -13.04 4.62 14.99
C ASP A 172 -12.11 3.73 14.15
N LYS A 173 -12.43 2.43 14.09
CA LYS A 173 -11.71 1.46 13.24
C LYS A 173 -11.85 1.80 11.77
N GLU A 174 -12.95 2.44 11.38
CA GLU A 174 -13.18 2.87 10.01
C GLU A 174 -12.17 3.95 9.60
N VAL A 175 -11.91 4.95 10.45
CA VAL A 175 -10.90 5.99 10.21
C VAL A 175 -9.52 5.39 10.00
N VAL A 176 -9.09 4.49 10.90
CA VAL A 176 -7.79 3.77 10.76
C VAL A 176 -7.71 3.00 9.46
N SER A 177 -8.80 2.34 9.07
CA SER A 177 -8.86 1.64 7.80
C SER A 177 -8.75 2.62 6.63
N ASN A 178 -9.48 3.73 6.64
CA ASN A 178 -9.51 4.71 5.56
C ASN A 178 -8.13 5.39 5.37
N ILE A 179 -7.40 5.70 6.44
CA ILE A 179 -6.00 6.17 6.38
C ILE A 179 -5.15 5.20 5.55
N ASN A 180 -5.21 3.90 5.88
CA ASN A 180 -4.42 2.88 5.21
C ASN A 180 -4.80 2.71 3.73
N LEU A 181 -6.08 2.81 3.39
CA LEU A 181 -6.55 2.73 2.01
C LEU A 181 -6.09 3.94 1.18
N SER A 182 -6.34 5.15 1.70
CA SER A 182 -5.95 6.41 1.05
C SER A 182 -4.43 6.50 0.87
N LEU A 183 -3.66 6.09 1.87
CA LEU A 183 -2.20 6.00 1.79
C LEU A 183 -1.74 5.09 0.65
N ASN A 184 -2.30 3.88 0.54
CA ASN A 184 -1.88 2.95 -0.51
C ASN A 184 -2.23 3.44 -1.90
N THR A 185 -3.39 4.09 -2.06
CA THR A 185 -3.75 4.78 -3.30
C THR A 185 -2.74 5.87 -3.63
N TYR A 186 -2.51 6.83 -2.72
CA TYR A 186 -1.52 7.91 -2.88
C TYR A 186 -0.16 7.38 -3.35
N LEU A 187 0.44 6.45 -2.60
CA LEU A 187 1.78 5.95 -2.91
C LEU A 187 1.84 5.22 -4.25
N ASN A 188 0.80 4.46 -4.60
CA ASN A 188 0.78 3.72 -5.86
C ASN A 188 0.55 4.65 -7.06
N THR A 189 -0.38 5.58 -6.96
CA THR A 189 -0.68 6.54 -8.04
C THR A 189 0.51 7.42 -8.31
N GLN A 190 1.24 7.84 -7.26
CA GLN A 190 2.50 8.57 -7.42
C GLN A 190 3.51 7.75 -8.22
N CYS A 191 3.79 6.52 -7.80
CA CYS A 191 4.73 5.65 -8.53
C CYS A 191 4.31 5.45 -9.99
N LYS A 192 3.02 5.25 -10.25
CA LYS A 192 2.48 5.03 -11.61
C LYS A 192 2.48 6.28 -12.47
N ALA A 193 2.39 7.47 -11.88
CA ALA A 193 2.57 8.72 -12.58
C ALA A 193 4.03 8.92 -13.00
N LEU A 194 4.98 8.66 -12.08
CA LEU A 194 6.41 8.83 -12.34
C LEU A 194 6.95 7.86 -13.40
N CYS A 195 6.26 6.74 -13.65
CA CYS A 195 6.58 5.89 -14.81
C CYS A 195 6.47 6.64 -16.16
N GLY A 196 5.68 7.72 -16.25
CA GLY A 196 5.62 8.57 -17.44
C GLY A 196 6.95 9.22 -17.78
N CYS A 197 7.81 9.49 -16.78
CA CYS A 197 9.16 10.02 -17.00
C CYS A 197 10.10 9.01 -17.69
N LEU A 198 9.69 7.75 -17.80
CA LEU A 198 10.46 6.69 -18.49
C LEU A 198 10.10 6.58 -19.98
N ASN A 199 9.29 7.49 -20.51
CA ASN A 199 8.90 7.50 -21.91
C ASN A 199 10.15 7.64 -22.82
N PRO A 200 10.37 6.72 -23.78
CA PRO A 200 11.50 6.79 -24.71
C PRO A 200 11.58 8.06 -25.55
N ALA A 201 10.45 8.79 -25.70
CA ALA A 201 10.40 10.06 -26.41
C ALA A 201 11.02 11.24 -25.64
N LEU A 202 11.26 11.09 -24.33
CA LEU A 202 11.89 12.12 -23.50
C LEU A 202 13.42 12.12 -23.68
N SER A 203 14.07 13.23 -23.32
CA SER A 203 15.53 13.32 -23.30
C SER A 203 16.14 12.29 -22.34
N THR A 204 17.38 11.87 -22.61
CA THR A 204 18.11 10.94 -21.73
C THR A 204 18.25 11.47 -20.30
N GLU A 205 18.45 12.77 -20.16
CA GLU A 205 18.51 13.47 -18.88
C GLU A 205 17.19 13.37 -18.10
N ASN A 206 16.05 13.65 -18.74
CA ASN A 206 14.73 13.54 -18.11
C ASN A 206 14.42 12.09 -17.72
N GLN A 207 14.79 11.11 -18.56
CA GLN A 207 14.62 9.70 -18.25
C GLN A 207 15.49 9.27 -17.06
N GLU A 208 16.72 9.76 -16.96
CA GLU A 208 17.62 9.47 -15.86
C GLU A 208 17.12 10.09 -14.55
N TYR A 209 16.70 11.35 -14.59
CA TYR A 209 16.04 11.99 -13.47
C TYR A 209 14.82 11.19 -13.00
N GLY A 210 13.93 10.82 -13.93
CA GLY A 210 12.73 10.04 -13.65
C GLY A 210 13.03 8.67 -13.03
N ARG A 211 14.07 7.97 -13.52
CA ARG A 211 14.53 6.70 -12.93
C ARG A 211 14.97 6.89 -11.48
N THR A 212 15.74 7.93 -11.20
CA THR A 212 16.23 8.24 -9.84
C THR A 212 15.08 8.62 -8.91
N ALA A 213 14.20 9.53 -9.35
CA ALA A 213 13.02 9.94 -8.60
C ALA A 213 12.09 8.75 -8.28
N LEU A 214 11.82 7.88 -9.25
CA LEU A 214 11.00 6.69 -9.03
C LEU A 214 11.60 5.75 -7.98
N ARG A 215 12.92 5.60 -7.94
CA ARG A 215 13.61 4.78 -6.91
C ARG A 215 13.47 5.40 -5.52
N ILE A 216 13.65 6.73 -5.40
CA ILE A 216 13.47 7.46 -4.13
C ILE A 216 12.02 7.34 -3.64
N VAL A 217 11.04 7.56 -4.53
CA VAL A 217 9.62 7.46 -4.19
C VAL A 217 9.25 6.03 -3.77
N ARG A 218 9.73 5.01 -4.48
CA ARG A 218 9.51 3.61 -4.13
C ARG A 218 10.09 3.26 -2.75
N HIS A 219 11.32 3.68 -2.46
CA HIS A 219 11.93 3.51 -1.13
C HIS A 219 11.06 4.08 -0.03
N ASN A 220 10.76 5.37 -0.14
CA ASN A 220 10.05 6.10 0.89
C ASN A 220 8.62 5.58 1.02
N ALA A 221 7.98 5.13 -0.07
CA ALA A 221 6.68 4.46 -0.01
C ALA A 221 6.71 3.16 0.82
N GLU A 222 7.80 2.39 0.77
CA GLU A 222 7.97 1.20 1.60
C GLU A 222 8.17 1.56 3.09
N LEU A 223 8.99 2.57 3.39
CA LEU A 223 9.11 3.10 4.75
C LEU A 223 7.75 3.59 5.27
N TYR A 224 7.00 4.30 4.43
CA TYR A 224 5.70 4.85 4.77
C TYR A 224 4.68 3.76 5.10
N ARG A 225 4.59 2.72 4.26
CA ARG A 225 3.74 1.55 4.57
C ARG A 225 4.15 0.86 5.85
N LYS A 226 5.45 0.80 6.16
CA LYS A 226 5.93 0.21 7.41
C LYS A 226 5.53 1.06 8.62
N VAL A 227 5.73 2.38 8.56
CA VAL A 227 5.28 3.30 9.62
C VAL A 227 3.75 3.26 9.79
N ALA A 228 3.00 3.04 8.71
CA ALA A 228 1.53 2.95 8.75
C ALA A 228 1.01 1.76 9.59
N GLU A 229 1.84 0.74 9.87
CA GLU A 229 1.51 -0.29 10.86
C GLU A 229 1.36 0.26 12.29
N LEU A 230 1.79 1.49 12.57
CA LEU A 230 1.57 2.18 13.84
C LEU A 230 0.27 3.00 13.85
N VAL A 231 -0.51 2.98 12.77
CA VAL A 231 -1.87 3.51 12.74
C VAL A 231 -2.80 2.37 13.16
N GLU A 232 -2.98 2.20 14.48
CA GLU A 232 -3.86 1.18 15.06
C GLU A 232 -4.77 1.83 16.10
N PRO A 233 -6.02 1.38 16.26
CA PRO A 233 -6.93 1.94 17.26
C PRO A 233 -6.35 1.86 18.67
N SER A 234 -5.59 0.79 18.94
CA SER A 234 -4.93 0.50 20.21
C SER A 234 -3.84 1.51 20.60
N ILE A 235 -3.31 2.32 19.69
CA ILE A 235 -2.26 3.29 20.04
C ILE A 235 -2.87 4.45 20.82
N PRO A 236 -2.37 4.76 22.03
CA PRO A 236 -2.88 5.87 22.84
C PRO A 236 -2.75 7.21 22.11
N HIS A 237 -3.73 8.08 22.31
CA HIS A 237 -3.82 9.38 21.65
C HIS A 237 -2.53 10.20 21.80
N CYS A 238 -1.91 10.19 22.98
CA CYS A 238 -0.69 10.94 23.25
C CYS A 238 0.51 10.56 22.36
N PHE A 239 0.50 9.39 21.70
CA PHE A 239 1.55 8.94 20.79
C PHE A 239 1.23 9.08 19.30
N ARG A 240 -0.04 9.34 18.93
CA ARG A 240 -0.47 9.35 17.52
C ARG A 240 0.23 10.43 16.68
N HIS A 241 0.59 11.55 17.32
CA HIS A 241 1.29 12.66 16.66
C HIS A 241 2.67 12.25 16.13
N TYR A 242 3.37 11.29 16.76
CA TYR A 242 4.65 10.80 16.25
C TYR A 242 4.52 10.11 14.89
N THR A 243 3.50 9.28 14.73
CA THR A 243 3.20 8.63 13.44
C THR A 243 2.83 9.68 12.39
N GLN A 244 2.06 10.72 12.77
CA GLN A 244 1.75 11.84 11.88
C GLN A 244 2.98 12.64 11.46
N SER A 245 3.94 12.91 12.36
CA SER A 245 5.19 13.58 12.01
C SER A 245 6.01 12.75 11.01
N CYS A 246 6.09 11.43 11.19
CA CYS A 246 6.75 10.54 10.23
C CYS A 246 6.07 10.57 8.85
N PHE A 247 4.74 10.56 8.83
CA PHE A 247 3.93 10.68 7.60
C PHE A 247 4.24 12.01 6.88
N GLY A 248 4.30 13.12 7.62
CA GLY A 248 4.68 14.43 7.09
C GLY A 248 6.04 14.39 6.39
N THR A 249 7.08 13.94 7.10
CA THR A 249 8.44 13.86 6.56
C THR A 249 8.54 12.97 5.32
N LEU A 250 7.92 11.79 5.32
CA LEU A 250 7.97 10.88 4.18
C LEU A 250 7.18 11.44 2.98
N SER A 251 6.07 12.12 3.23
CA SER A 251 5.28 12.79 2.18
C SER A 251 6.08 13.91 1.53
N GLU A 252 6.75 14.75 2.31
CA GLU A 252 7.59 15.85 1.79
C GLU A 252 8.67 15.35 0.82
N VAL A 253 9.33 14.23 1.14
CA VAL A 253 10.35 13.63 0.27
C VAL A 253 9.74 13.13 -1.06
N ILE A 254 8.58 12.47 -0.98
CA ILE A 254 7.87 11.95 -2.14
C ILE A 254 7.36 13.10 -3.03
N ASP A 255 6.75 14.12 -2.43
CA ASP A 255 6.19 15.28 -3.11
C ASP A 255 7.30 16.11 -3.79
N SER A 256 8.43 16.32 -3.11
CA SER A 256 9.60 17.02 -3.65
C SER A 256 10.15 16.35 -4.91
N CYS A 257 10.26 15.01 -4.90
CA CYS A 257 10.68 14.25 -6.10
C CYS A 257 9.66 14.36 -7.24
N SER A 258 8.39 14.49 -6.90
CA SER A 258 7.29 14.48 -7.86
C SER A 258 7.07 15.84 -8.52
N ALA A 259 7.43 16.94 -7.83
CA ALA A 259 7.30 18.30 -8.35
C ALA A 259 8.16 18.58 -9.60
N GLN A 260 9.33 17.94 -9.74
CA GLN A 260 10.12 18.06 -10.97
C GLN A 260 9.62 17.07 -12.03
N CYS A 261 9.16 15.88 -11.61
CA CYS A 261 8.55 14.92 -12.54
C CYS A 261 7.27 15.45 -13.17
N SER A 262 6.47 16.24 -12.44
CA SER A 262 5.24 16.84 -12.97
C SER A 262 5.51 17.76 -14.16
N GLU A 263 6.61 18.53 -14.12
CA GLU A 263 7.01 19.36 -15.26
C GLU A 263 7.45 18.54 -16.47
N ILE A 264 8.10 17.40 -16.24
CA ILE A 264 8.55 16.48 -17.30
C ILE A 264 7.34 15.81 -17.99
N VAL A 265 6.32 15.42 -17.23
CA VAL A 265 5.17 14.66 -17.75
C VAL A 265 3.93 15.52 -18.00
N LYS A 266 4.04 16.85 -17.95
CA LYS A 266 2.89 17.76 -18.06
C LYS A 266 2.02 17.52 -19.28
N ASP A 267 2.64 17.17 -20.41
CA ASP A 267 1.96 16.92 -21.70
C ASP A 267 1.39 15.49 -21.79
N ASP A 268 1.75 14.59 -20.87
CA ASP A 268 1.13 13.28 -20.72
C ASP A 268 -0.09 13.37 -19.80
N VAL A 269 -1.26 13.56 -20.42
CA VAL A 269 -2.56 13.64 -19.74
C VAL A 269 -2.75 12.51 -18.72
N ARG A 270 -2.31 11.29 -19.03
CA ARG A 270 -2.51 10.14 -18.14
C ARG A 270 -1.64 10.27 -16.89
N SER A 271 -0.38 10.65 -17.05
CA SER A 271 0.53 10.86 -15.92
C SER A 271 0.12 12.06 -15.08
N SER A 272 -0.28 13.17 -15.71
CA SER A 272 -0.82 14.35 -15.02
C SER A 272 -2.06 14.03 -14.17
N MET A 273 -3.00 13.25 -14.72
CA MET A 273 -4.20 12.85 -13.97
C MET A 273 -3.89 11.89 -12.83
N ARG A 274 -2.89 11.01 -12.99
CA ARG A 274 -2.42 10.16 -11.89
C ARG A 274 -1.76 10.96 -10.77
N LEU A 275 -1.02 12.03 -11.08
CA LEU A 275 -0.49 12.96 -10.07
C LEU A 275 -1.62 13.68 -9.33
N LEU A 276 -2.66 14.10 -10.04
CA LEU A 276 -3.83 14.73 -9.41
C LEU A 276 -4.54 13.76 -8.45
N LEU A 277 -4.82 12.53 -8.88
CA LEU A 277 -5.41 11.50 -8.00
C LEU A 277 -4.52 11.24 -6.77
N SER A 278 -3.21 11.25 -6.97
CA SER A 278 -2.24 11.10 -5.90
C SER A 278 -2.36 12.22 -4.87
N SER A 279 -2.50 13.48 -5.32
CA SER A 279 -2.73 14.64 -4.45
C SER A 279 -4.05 14.51 -3.68
N GLU A 280 -5.15 14.17 -4.36
CA GLU A 280 -6.46 13.97 -3.72
C GLU A 280 -6.43 12.82 -2.69
N ALA A 281 -5.73 11.73 -2.99
CA ALA A 281 -5.55 10.59 -2.07
C ALA A 281 -4.68 10.95 -0.85
N ARG A 282 -3.66 11.79 -1.05
CA ARG A 282 -2.82 12.32 0.03
C ARG A 282 -3.64 13.23 0.95
N GLU A 283 -4.43 14.16 0.41
CA GLU A 283 -5.31 15.02 1.19
C GLU A 283 -6.31 14.20 2.00
N ALA A 284 -7.00 13.24 1.37
CA ALA A 284 -7.91 12.32 2.05
C ALA A 284 -7.20 11.56 3.21
N CYS A 285 -5.98 11.08 2.98
CA CYS A 285 -5.18 10.42 4.00
C CYS A 285 -4.86 11.33 5.19
N PHE A 286 -4.52 12.60 4.94
CA PHE A 286 -4.17 13.56 6.00
C PHE A 286 -5.41 14.10 6.74
N ASP A 287 -6.56 14.18 6.08
CA ASP A 287 -7.84 14.48 6.72
C ASP A 287 -8.18 13.38 7.75
N ASP A 288 -8.17 12.12 7.32
CA ASP A 288 -8.43 10.97 8.20
C ASP A 288 -7.38 10.85 9.31
N LEU A 289 -6.11 11.12 9.00
CA LEU A 289 -5.02 11.12 9.98
C LEU A 289 -5.19 12.24 11.02
N SER A 290 -5.67 13.40 10.61
CA SER A 290 -5.96 14.51 11.51
C SER A 290 -7.13 14.18 12.44
N GLN A 291 -8.13 13.43 11.97
CA GLN A 291 -9.20 12.89 12.81
C GLN A 291 -8.70 11.78 13.76
N TYR A 292 -7.74 10.96 13.31
CA TYR A 292 -7.11 9.95 14.15
C TYR A 292 -6.28 10.57 15.28
N VAL A 293 -5.54 11.64 14.97
CA VAL A 293 -4.67 12.34 15.93
C VAL A 293 -5.45 13.26 16.86
N ASN A 294 -6.35 14.09 16.33
CA ASN A 294 -7.14 15.00 17.16
C ASN A 294 -8.43 14.28 17.54
N ARG A 295 -8.70 14.04 18.83
CA ARG A 295 -10.00 13.55 19.32
C ARG A 295 -11.15 14.40 18.75
N SER A 296 -11.67 14.04 17.58
CA SER A 296 -12.81 14.74 16.99
C SER A 296 -14.05 14.31 17.77
N GLU A 297 -14.84 15.28 18.21
CA GLU A 297 -16.16 15.01 18.78
C GLU A 297 -16.95 14.14 17.79
N ALA A 298 -17.40 12.99 18.28
CA ALA A 298 -18.24 12.07 17.51
C ALA A 298 -19.45 12.83 16.96
N GLY A 299 -19.44 13.13 15.65
CA GLY A 299 -20.57 13.74 14.96
C GLY A 299 -20.26 14.85 13.96
N SER A 300 -19.05 15.42 13.92
CA SER A 300 -18.70 16.25 12.77
C SER A 300 -18.24 15.34 11.63
N ALA A 301 -19.08 15.14 10.62
CA ALA A 301 -18.65 14.54 9.37
C ALA A 301 -17.56 15.46 8.81
N ALA A 302 -16.29 15.08 8.99
CA ALA A 302 -15.18 15.79 8.39
C ALA A 302 -15.48 15.85 6.89
N LYS A 303 -15.74 17.05 6.38
CA LYS A 303 -15.93 17.24 4.95
C LYS A 303 -14.56 17.14 4.33
N HIS A 304 -14.27 16.01 3.69
CA HIS A 304 -13.12 15.91 2.82
C HIS A 304 -13.20 17.01 1.76
N CYS A 305 -12.04 17.58 1.42
CA CYS A 305 -11.93 18.49 0.28
C CYS A 305 -12.30 17.80 -1.04
N THR A 306 -12.14 16.47 -1.08
CA THR A 306 -12.50 15.63 -2.22
C THR A 306 -14.00 15.30 -2.24
N SER A 307 -14.57 15.19 -3.44
CA SER A 307 -15.99 14.80 -3.58
C SER A 307 -16.22 13.38 -3.06
N ALA A 308 -17.43 13.09 -2.56
CA ALA A 308 -17.80 11.74 -2.09
C ALA A 308 -17.50 10.62 -3.10
N CYS A 309 -17.76 10.86 -4.40
CA CYS A 309 -17.44 9.90 -5.47
C CYS A 309 -15.94 9.59 -5.54
N THR A 310 -15.10 10.62 -5.52
CA THR A 310 -13.64 10.44 -5.56
C THR A 310 -13.08 9.84 -4.29
N TYR A 311 -13.59 10.21 -3.11
CA TYR A 311 -13.16 9.60 -1.85
C TYR A 311 -13.48 8.09 -1.82
N ALA A 312 -14.67 7.70 -2.26
CA ALA A 312 -15.03 6.28 -2.40
C ALA A 312 -14.14 5.56 -3.44
N LEU A 313 -13.82 6.21 -4.57
CA LEU A 313 -12.86 5.70 -5.57
C LEU A 313 -11.47 5.47 -4.97
N ILE A 314 -10.96 6.43 -4.19
CA ILE A 314 -9.65 6.35 -3.52
C ILE A 314 -9.62 5.14 -2.59
N ARG A 315 -10.67 4.93 -1.78
CA ARG A 315 -10.77 3.77 -0.89
C ARG A 315 -10.89 2.45 -1.63
N ALA A 316 -11.69 2.39 -2.71
CA ALA A 316 -11.81 1.20 -3.55
C ALA A 316 -10.46 0.79 -4.17
N ILE A 317 -9.73 1.76 -4.74
CA ILE A 317 -8.38 1.51 -5.28
C ILE A 317 -7.44 1.03 -4.17
N GLY A 318 -7.51 1.62 -2.98
CA GLY A 318 -6.67 1.25 -1.83
C GLY A 318 -6.87 -0.21 -1.43
N CYS A 319 -8.13 -0.68 -1.37
CA CYS A 319 -8.46 -2.07 -1.07
C CYS A 319 -7.87 -3.02 -2.11
N LEU A 320 -8.09 -2.73 -3.39
CA LEU A 320 -7.59 -3.54 -4.50
C LEU A 320 -6.06 -3.59 -4.55
N LEU A 321 -5.39 -2.48 -4.22
CA LEU A 321 -3.94 -2.41 -4.16
C LEU A 321 -3.36 -3.29 -3.06
N LEU A 322 -4.00 -3.33 -1.88
CA LEU A 322 -3.59 -4.21 -0.80
C LEU A 322 -3.74 -5.68 -1.20
N ILE A 323 -4.87 -6.07 -1.81
CA ILE A 323 -5.08 -7.43 -2.34
C ILE A 323 -4.02 -7.77 -3.40
N TYR A 324 -3.83 -6.89 -4.39
CA TYR A 324 -2.84 -7.11 -5.46
C TYR A 324 -1.41 -7.26 -4.91
N ARG A 325 -1.08 -6.51 -3.86
CA ARG A 325 0.24 -6.55 -3.24
C ARG A 325 0.54 -7.91 -2.60
N GLU A 326 -0.44 -8.62 -2.06
CA GLU A 326 -0.25 -9.99 -1.55
C GLU A 326 0.17 -10.96 -2.67
N TYR A 327 -0.47 -10.84 -3.84
CA TYR A 327 -0.09 -11.62 -5.03
C TYR A 327 1.30 -11.27 -5.53
N ALA A 328 1.63 -9.98 -5.59
CA ALA A 328 2.96 -9.53 -5.97
C ALA A 328 4.05 -10.04 -5.01
N ALA A 329 3.78 -10.05 -3.70
CA ALA A 329 4.70 -10.55 -2.69
C ALA A 329 4.84 -12.08 -2.67
N SER A 330 3.89 -12.81 -3.24
CA SER A 330 3.91 -14.27 -3.35
C SER A 330 4.41 -14.74 -4.73
N GLU A 331 5.06 -13.86 -5.50
CA GLU A 331 5.52 -14.11 -6.88
C GLU A 331 4.41 -14.67 -7.79
N SER A 332 3.15 -14.35 -7.46
CA SER A 332 1.94 -14.86 -8.10
C SER A 332 1.19 -13.74 -8.82
N ALA A 333 1.93 -12.75 -9.34
CA ALA A 333 1.36 -11.58 -10.02
C ALA A 333 0.60 -11.95 -11.31
N ASP A 334 0.94 -13.08 -11.92
CA ASP A 334 0.28 -13.63 -13.12
C ASP A 334 -0.97 -14.47 -12.78
N HIS A 335 -1.30 -14.63 -11.50
CA HIS A 335 -2.52 -15.33 -11.08
C HIS A 335 -3.77 -14.66 -11.68
N PRO A 336 -4.79 -15.42 -12.13
CA PRO A 336 -5.99 -14.84 -12.75
C PRO A 336 -6.65 -13.75 -11.89
N PHE A 337 -6.79 -13.98 -10.58
CA PHE A 337 -7.35 -12.96 -9.67
C PHE A 337 -6.46 -11.74 -9.48
N ALA A 338 -5.13 -11.89 -9.55
CA ALA A 338 -4.22 -10.74 -9.53
C ALA A 338 -4.39 -9.91 -10.81
N CYS A 339 -4.54 -10.56 -11.96
CA CYS A 339 -4.84 -9.91 -13.24
C CYS A 339 -6.18 -9.17 -13.20
N SER A 340 -7.25 -9.79 -12.70
CA SER A 340 -8.57 -9.15 -12.55
C SER A 340 -8.54 -7.98 -11.57
N THR A 341 -7.86 -8.13 -10.42
CA THR A 341 -7.68 -7.05 -9.44
C THR A 341 -6.93 -5.87 -10.06
N LYS A 342 -5.85 -6.14 -10.80
CA LYS A 342 -5.08 -5.13 -11.53
C LYS A 342 -5.94 -4.42 -12.57
N ARG A 343 -6.77 -5.16 -13.31
CA ARG A 343 -7.70 -4.59 -14.30
C ARG A 343 -8.70 -3.64 -13.64
N CYS A 344 -9.26 -4.00 -12.48
CA CYS A 344 -10.13 -3.13 -11.71
C CYS A 344 -9.41 -1.83 -11.32
N ILE A 345 -8.19 -1.91 -10.80
CA ILE A 345 -7.37 -0.73 -10.46
C ILE A 345 -7.18 0.18 -11.69
N GLU A 346 -6.86 -0.41 -12.85
CA GLU A 346 -6.66 0.34 -14.10
C GLU A 346 -7.94 1.03 -14.58
N ILE A 347 -9.09 0.35 -14.53
CA ILE A 347 -10.40 0.95 -14.88
C ILE A 347 -10.70 2.14 -13.96
N LEU A 348 -10.58 1.95 -12.64
CA LEU A 348 -10.90 3.00 -11.68
C LEU A 348 -9.95 4.20 -11.82
N ARG A 349 -8.64 3.96 -11.91
CA ARG A 349 -7.62 5.01 -11.99
C ARG A 349 -7.59 5.72 -13.33
N ASP A 350 -7.59 4.97 -14.43
CA ASP A 350 -7.28 5.52 -15.76
C ASP A 350 -8.52 5.81 -16.60
N SER A 351 -9.69 5.27 -16.25
CA SER A 351 -10.95 5.51 -16.96
C SER A 351 -11.95 6.29 -16.12
N VAL A 352 -12.29 5.81 -14.92
CA VAL A 352 -13.29 6.48 -14.05
C VAL A 352 -12.76 7.82 -13.55
N TYR A 353 -11.61 7.83 -12.88
CA TYR A 353 -11.08 9.06 -12.29
C TYR A 353 -10.83 10.16 -13.33
N LEU A 354 -10.25 9.79 -14.49
CA LEU A 354 -10.01 10.72 -15.59
C LEU A 354 -11.27 11.50 -15.98
N GLN A 355 -12.38 10.79 -16.16
CA GLN A 355 -13.67 11.37 -16.55
C GLN A 355 -14.32 12.16 -15.40
N VAL A 356 -14.27 11.63 -14.17
CA VAL A 356 -14.77 12.32 -12.96
C VAL A 356 -14.07 13.67 -12.76
N SER A 357 -12.75 13.72 -12.92
CA SER A 357 -11.98 14.97 -12.75
C SER A 357 -12.26 15.99 -13.85
N ARG A 358 -12.34 15.57 -15.12
CA ARG A 358 -12.71 16.46 -16.24
C ARG A 358 -14.10 17.04 -16.08
N HIS A 359 -15.04 16.22 -15.61
CA HIS A 359 -16.40 16.65 -15.32
C HIS A 359 -16.44 17.71 -14.20
N LYS A 360 -15.68 17.52 -13.11
CA LYS A 360 -15.58 18.54 -12.05
C LYS A 360 -15.02 19.88 -12.53
N TRP A 361 -14.18 19.87 -13.57
CA TRP A 361 -13.60 21.08 -14.15
C TRP A 361 -14.43 21.70 -15.27
N GLY A 362 -15.60 21.12 -15.60
CA GLY A 362 -16.45 21.58 -16.70
C GLY A 362 -15.84 21.36 -18.09
N GLU A 363 -14.82 20.50 -18.20
CA GLU A 363 -14.18 20.17 -19.48
C GLU A 363 -15.03 19.17 -20.29
N GLU A 364 -15.74 18.27 -19.61
CA GLU A 364 -16.60 17.25 -20.18
C GLU A 364 -17.92 17.19 -19.40
N GLU A 365 -19.05 17.53 -20.04
CA GLU A 365 -20.37 17.60 -19.41
C GLU A 365 -21.43 16.84 -20.21
N GLY A 366 -22.52 16.48 -19.52
CA GLY A 366 -23.72 15.92 -20.11
C GLY A 366 -23.89 14.41 -19.91
N ALA A 367 -25.04 13.92 -20.38
CA ALA A 367 -25.50 12.57 -20.14
C ALA A 367 -24.49 11.49 -20.55
N ASN A 368 -23.77 11.68 -21.66
CA ASN A 368 -22.80 10.69 -22.16
C ASN A 368 -21.68 10.40 -21.14
N VAL A 369 -21.06 11.45 -20.58
CA VAL A 369 -20.00 11.33 -19.56
C VAL A 369 -20.55 10.67 -18.30
N ALA A 370 -21.75 11.06 -17.88
CA ALA A 370 -22.44 10.46 -16.74
C ALA A 370 -22.64 8.94 -16.92
N TYR A 371 -23.12 8.51 -18.08
CA TYR A 371 -23.35 7.10 -18.40
C TYR A 371 -22.04 6.30 -18.56
N GLU A 372 -21.03 6.85 -19.23
CA GLU A 372 -19.73 6.20 -19.42
C GLU A 372 -19.02 5.94 -18.08
N VAL A 373 -18.98 6.93 -17.18
CA VAL A 373 -18.44 6.74 -15.83
C VAL A 373 -19.20 5.64 -15.10
N HIS A 374 -20.54 5.66 -15.14
CA HIS A 374 -21.35 4.62 -14.50
C HIS A 374 -21.06 3.21 -15.07
N LEU A 375 -20.90 3.10 -16.38
CA LEU A 375 -20.58 1.84 -17.06
C LEU A 375 -19.20 1.32 -16.64
N HIS A 376 -18.19 2.19 -16.53
CA HIS A 376 -16.87 1.81 -16.05
C HIS A 376 -16.88 1.35 -14.59
N ILE A 377 -17.64 2.02 -13.71
CA ILE A 377 -17.83 1.59 -12.32
C ILE A 377 -18.47 0.19 -12.27
N ARG A 378 -19.53 -0.01 -13.06
CA ARG A 378 -20.21 -1.31 -13.15
C ARG A 378 -19.27 -2.40 -13.64
N ARG A 379 -18.49 -2.13 -14.69
CA ARG A 379 -17.49 -3.07 -15.22
C ARG A 379 -16.48 -3.48 -14.15
N ALA A 380 -15.93 -2.52 -13.39
CA ALA A 380 -15.01 -2.84 -12.30
C ALA A 380 -15.70 -3.68 -11.20
N THR A 381 -16.97 -3.41 -10.93
CA THR A 381 -17.78 -4.18 -9.97
C THR A 381 -17.99 -5.62 -10.45
N ASP A 382 -18.39 -5.82 -11.69
CA ASP A 382 -18.63 -7.14 -12.29
C ASP A 382 -17.33 -7.99 -12.30
N GLU A 383 -16.20 -7.37 -12.67
CA GLU A 383 -14.87 -8.01 -12.67
C GLU A 383 -14.45 -8.44 -11.25
N LEU A 384 -14.75 -7.62 -10.24
CA LEU A 384 -14.43 -7.93 -8.84
C LEU A 384 -15.36 -8.99 -8.25
N GLN A 385 -16.65 -8.95 -8.56
CA GLN A 385 -17.64 -9.94 -8.13
C GLN A 385 -17.39 -11.33 -8.71
N ALA A 386 -16.74 -11.41 -9.87
CA ALA A 386 -16.32 -12.68 -10.46
C ALA A 386 -15.24 -13.42 -9.64
N ILE A 387 -14.57 -12.73 -8.71
CA ILE A 387 -13.59 -13.31 -7.80
C ILE A 387 -14.30 -13.80 -6.55
N ALA A 388 -14.30 -15.12 -6.33
CA ALA A 388 -14.75 -15.70 -5.07
C ALA A 388 -13.74 -15.37 -3.95
N PRO A 389 -14.13 -14.66 -2.88
CA PRO A 389 -13.19 -14.18 -1.85
C PRO A 389 -12.49 -15.32 -1.10
N GLU A 390 -13.11 -16.49 -1.03
CA GLU A 390 -12.54 -17.70 -0.40
C GLU A 390 -11.34 -18.27 -1.18
N LEU A 391 -11.19 -17.88 -2.44
CA LEU A 391 -10.11 -18.33 -3.33
C LEU A 391 -8.95 -17.32 -3.41
N LEU A 392 -9.02 -16.21 -2.66
CA LEU A 392 -7.90 -15.27 -2.53
C LEU A 392 -6.75 -15.92 -1.74
N LEU A 393 -5.52 -15.39 -1.88
CA LEU A 393 -4.33 -15.94 -1.21
C LEU A 393 -4.48 -15.98 0.32
N SER A 394 -5.08 -14.93 0.90
CA SER A 394 -5.38 -14.85 2.32
C SER A 394 -6.87 -14.63 2.52
N PRO A 395 -7.72 -15.69 2.52
CA PRO A 395 -9.17 -15.56 2.51
C PRO A 395 -9.74 -14.67 3.61
N HIS A 396 -9.14 -14.68 4.81
CA HIS A 396 -9.60 -13.85 5.93
C HIS A 396 -9.26 -12.36 5.75
N ILE A 397 -8.04 -12.03 5.32
CA ILE A 397 -7.59 -10.62 5.21
C ILE A 397 -8.02 -10.03 3.87
N SER A 398 -7.69 -10.71 2.76
CA SER A 398 -8.04 -10.26 1.43
C SER A 398 -9.54 -10.33 1.16
N GLY A 399 -10.27 -11.25 1.81
CA GLY A 399 -11.73 -11.35 1.70
C GLY A 399 -12.44 -10.15 2.33
N GLU A 400 -11.99 -9.69 3.50
CA GLU A 400 -12.52 -8.45 4.10
C GLU A 400 -12.23 -7.22 3.23
N LEU A 401 -11.03 -7.13 2.65
CA LEU A 401 -10.67 -6.06 1.71
C LEU A 401 -11.49 -6.13 0.41
N HIS A 402 -11.79 -7.33 -0.08
CA HIS A 402 -12.63 -7.54 -1.27
C HIS A 402 -14.05 -7.06 -1.02
N GLN A 403 -14.66 -7.45 0.10
CA GLN A 403 -15.98 -6.98 0.48
C GLN A 403 -16.00 -5.45 0.67
N LYS A 404 -14.97 -4.90 1.32
CA LYS A 404 -14.86 -3.44 1.50
C LYS A 404 -14.70 -2.70 0.17
N ALA A 405 -13.96 -3.26 -0.78
CA ALA A 405 -13.84 -2.70 -2.12
C ALA A 405 -15.21 -2.65 -2.83
N LEU A 406 -16.01 -3.73 -2.74
CA LEU A 406 -17.37 -3.75 -3.29
C LEU A 406 -18.27 -2.68 -2.66
N CYS A 407 -18.23 -2.51 -1.33
CA CYS A 407 -18.97 -1.43 -0.67
C CYS A 407 -18.53 -0.05 -1.17
N CYS A 408 -17.22 0.19 -1.33
CA CYS A 408 -16.70 1.46 -1.86
C CYS A 408 -17.14 1.70 -3.31
N LEU A 409 -17.21 0.66 -4.14
CA LEU A 409 -17.72 0.76 -5.53
C LEU A 409 -19.20 1.12 -5.56
N GLU A 410 -20.01 0.56 -4.66
CA GLU A 410 -21.42 0.91 -4.51
C GLU A 410 -21.60 2.35 -4.05
N GLU A 411 -20.89 2.78 -3.01
CA GLU A 411 -20.89 4.16 -2.52
C GLU A 411 -20.48 5.16 -3.61
N MET A 412 -19.44 4.84 -4.37
CA MET A 412 -19.00 5.64 -5.52
C MET A 412 -20.10 5.73 -6.59
N SER A 413 -20.75 4.61 -6.93
CA SER A 413 -21.86 4.57 -7.89
C SER A 413 -23.04 5.43 -7.44
N CYS A 414 -23.43 5.32 -6.17
CA CYS A 414 -24.49 6.13 -5.55
C CYS A 414 -24.14 7.62 -5.56
N ALA A 415 -22.92 7.97 -5.14
CA ALA A 415 -22.46 9.36 -5.13
C ALA A 415 -22.43 9.96 -6.54
N TRP A 416 -21.96 9.21 -7.54
CA TRP A 416 -21.96 9.64 -8.94
C TRP A 416 -23.37 9.88 -9.48
N LYS A 417 -24.28 8.93 -9.27
CA LYS A 417 -25.69 9.05 -9.68
C LYS A 417 -26.39 10.21 -9.01
N SER A 418 -26.15 10.42 -7.72
CA SER A 418 -26.72 11.54 -6.98
C SER A 418 -26.23 12.89 -7.51
N ALA A 419 -24.93 13.01 -7.80
CA ALA A 419 -24.34 14.23 -8.36
C ALA A 419 -24.84 14.53 -9.79
N ASN A 420 -25.17 13.49 -10.55
CA ASN A 420 -25.64 13.57 -11.94
C ASN A 420 -27.12 13.20 -12.08
N SER A 421 -27.93 13.47 -11.06
CA SER A 421 -29.31 12.97 -10.96
C SER A 421 -30.16 13.33 -12.18
N GLU A 422 -29.95 14.51 -12.78
CA GLU A 422 -30.62 14.95 -14.01
C GLU A 422 -30.45 13.98 -15.21
N HIS A 423 -29.37 13.21 -15.24
CA HIS A 423 -29.11 12.24 -16.31
C HIS A 423 -29.64 10.84 -15.98
N PHE A 424 -29.88 10.54 -14.70
CA PHE A 424 -30.36 9.23 -14.23
C PHE A 424 -31.83 9.23 -13.78
N SER A 425 -32.46 10.40 -13.67
CA SER A 425 -33.86 10.57 -13.25
C SER A 425 -34.81 10.43 -14.44
N VAL A 426 -34.79 9.27 -15.09
CA VAL A 426 -35.93 8.84 -15.93
C VAL A 426 -36.66 7.77 -15.12
N PRO A 427 -37.91 8.02 -14.67
CA PRO A 427 -38.73 6.97 -14.08
C PRO A 427 -38.91 5.84 -15.10
N GLU A 428 -38.81 4.59 -14.64
CA GLU A 428 -39.41 3.46 -15.36
C GLU A 428 -40.93 3.69 -15.45
N GLU A 429 -41.38 4.42 -16.48
CA GLU A 429 -42.76 4.32 -16.95
C GLU A 429 -42.93 2.96 -17.63
N GLY A 430 -43.40 1.99 -16.84
CA GLY A 430 -44.18 0.86 -17.33
C GLY A 430 -43.40 -0.27 -18.00
N GLU A 431 -43.26 -1.37 -17.27
CA GLU A 431 -43.50 -2.72 -17.80
C GLU A 431 -44.63 -2.70 -18.88
N SER A 432 -44.55 -3.27 -20.08
CA SER A 432 -43.71 -4.35 -20.63
C SER A 432 -43.73 -4.33 -22.20
N PRO A 433 -43.42 -5.42 -22.97
CA PRO A 433 -42.25 -5.46 -23.85
C PRO A 433 -42.58 -5.77 -25.33
N SER A 434 -41.67 -5.46 -26.26
CA SER A 434 -41.46 -6.33 -27.44
C SER A 434 -40.28 -5.84 -28.27
N ILE A 435 -39.17 -6.55 -28.14
CA ILE A 435 -38.17 -6.69 -29.20
C ILE A 435 -38.90 -7.31 -30.40
N GLN A 436 -39.14 -6.52 -31.45
CA GLN A 436 -39.59 -7.06 -32.72
C GLN A 436 -38.47 -6.91 -33.76
N LEU A 437 -37.65 -7.96 -33.83
CA LEU A 437 -36.79 -8.27 -34.97
C LEU A 437 -37.65 -8.32 -36.23
N SER A 438 -37.39 -7.46 -37.21
CA SER A 438 -37.98 -7.57 -38.55
C SER A 438 -36.89 -7.84 -39.58
N THR A 439 -36.70 -9.11 -39.88
CA THR A 439 -36.07 -9.61 -41.10
C THR A 439 -37.08 -9.61 -42.26
N SER A 440 -36.72 -8.92 -43.34
CA SER A 440 -36.83 -9.36 -44.75
C SER A 440 -38.19 -9.76 -45.36
N GLY A 441 -38.53 -9.14 -46.50
CA GLY A 441 -39.35 -9.81 -47.53
C GLY A 441 -40.17 -8.92 -48.48
N LEU A 442 -39.54 -8.54 -49.60
CA LEU A 442 -40.07 -8.34 -50.97
C LEU A 442 -41.51 -7.83 -51.22
N GLY A 443 -41.63 -6.88 -52.16
CA GLY A 443 -42.71 -6.90 -53.16
C GLY A 443 -43.22 -5.56 -53.68
N ASP A 444 -42.51 -5.00 -54.65
CA ASP A 444 -43.04 -4.51 -55.94
C ASP A 444 -44.04 -3.32 -56.07
N VAL A 445 -43.53 -2.32 -56.82
CA VAL A 445 -44.14 -1.65 -58.00
C VAL A 445 -44.55 -0.16 -57.90
N ALA A 446 -43.72 0.63 -58.60
CA ALA A 446 -43.99 1.76 -59.51
C ALA A 446 -44.35 3.16 -59.00
N GLY A 447 -43.60 4.15 -59.51
CA GLY A 447 -44.22 5.38 -60.01
C GLY A 447 -43.50 6.70 -59.71
N MET A 448 -42.41 6.97 -60.43
CA MET A 448 -42.02 8.25 -61.07
C MET A 448 -41.96 9.60 -60.30
N GLU A 449 -40.80 10.25 -60.52
CA GLU A 449 -40.54 11.70 -60.74
C GLU A 449 -40.13 12.65 -59.58
N GLY A 450 -38.90 13.19 -59.68
CA GLY A 450 -38.51 14.51 -59.14
C GLY A 450 -37.15 14.58 -58.42
N PRO A 451 -36.20 15.48 -58.78
CA PRO A 451 -34.76 15.24 -58.59
C PRO A 451 -34.07 15.87 -57.37
N GLN A 452 -33.04 15.16 -56.91
CA GLN A 452 -31.74 15.57 -56.33
C GLN A 452 -31.70 16.53 -55.12
N ALA A 453 -31.46 15.94 -53.95
CA ALA A 453 -30.60 16.50 -52.91
C ALA A 453 -29.37 15.58 -52.75
N SER A 454 -28.18 16.09 -53.06
CA SER A 454 -26.91 15.41 -52.74
C SER A 454 -26.59 15.61 -51.26
N TYR A 455 -26.92 14.60 -50.44
CA TYR A 455 -26.22 14.33 -49.19
C TYR A 455 -25.45 13.03 -49.38
N THR A 456 -24.13 13.13 -49.40
CA THR A 456 -23.21 11.99 -49.43
C THR A 456 -23.29 11.20 -48.12
N PRO A 457 -23.43 9.86 -48.16
CA PRO A 457 -23.44 9.02 -46.96
C PRO A 457 -22.04 8.82 -46.40
N LEU A 458 -21.92 8.76 -45.06
CA LEU A 458 -20.73 8.31 -44.36
C LEU A 458 -20.41 6.87 -44.78
N GLN A 459 -19.19 6.69 -45.26
CA GLN A 459 -18.64 5.42 -45.71
C GLN A 459 -18.14 4.63 -44.50
N GLU A 460 -18.68 3.41 -44.36
CA GLU A 460 -18.24 2.39 -43.42
C GLU A 460 -16.76 2.01 -43.67
N HIS A 461 -15.96 2.00 -42.61
CA HIS A 461 -14.65 1.35 -42.61
C HIS A 461 -14.57 0.32 -41.49
N SER A 462 -14.25 -0.89 -41.94
CA SER A 462 -14.21 -2.18 -41.28
C SER A 462 -13.58 -2.22 -39.89
N TYR A 463 -14.28 -2.91 -38.99
CA TYR A 463 -13.74 -3.50 -37.77
C TYR A 463 -12.59 -4.46 -38.08
N ALA A 464 -11.40 -4.16 -37.59
CA ALA A 464 -10.32 -5.14 -37.45
C ALA A 464 -10.52 -5.93 -36.16
N GLN A 465 -10.56 -7.26 -36.28
CA GLN A 465 -10.66 -8.22 -35.20
C GLN A 465 -9.50 -8.06 -34.19
N PRO A 466 -9.73 -8.23 -32.87
CA PRO A 466 -8.64 -8.49 -31.95
C PRO A 466 -8.21 -9.95 -32.05
N SER A 467 -6.93 -10.16 -32.36
CA SER A 467 -6.27 -11.45 -32.30
C SER A 467 -6.39 -12.05 -30.90
N THR A 468 -7.10 -13.16 -30.79
CA THR A 468 -6.98 -14.15 -29.72
C THR A 468 -5.53 -14.63 -29.65
N SER A 469 -4.78 -14.28 -28.60
CA SER A 469 -3.64 -15.10 -28.18
C SER A 469 -4.18 -16.21 -27.28
N ALA A 470 -3.98 -17.44 -27.74
CA ALA A 470 -4.45 -18.64 -27.07
C ALA A 470 -3.59 -18.92 -25.84
N CYS A 471 -4.18 -18.89 -24.65
CA CYS A 471 -3.71 -19.72 -23.55
C CYS A 471 -4.06 -21.16 -23.92
N VAL A 472 -3.08 -21.90 -24.44
CA VAL A 472 -3.22 -23.32 -24.73
C VAL A 472 -3.32 -24.08 -23.41
N SER A 473 -4.55 -24.42 -23.02
CA SER A 473 -4.84 -25.57 -22.17
C SER A 473 -4.79 -26.83 -23.05
N SER A 474 -3.98 -27.80 -22.66
CA SER A 474 -4.13 -29.18 -23.11
C SER A 474 -3.97 -30.16 -21.96
N SER A 475 -5.10 -30.82 -21.70
CA SER A 475 -5.32 -32.19 -21.20
C SER A 475 -4.92 -32.58 -19.77
N LEU A 476 -5.99 -32.71 -18.98
CA LEU A 476 -6.30 -33.85 -18.10
C LEU A 476 -5.47 -35.12 -18.37
N GLY A 477 -4.88 -35.65 -17.30
CA GLY A 477 -4.33 -37.00 -17.22
C GLY A 477 -4.17 -37.39 -15.75
N GLU A 478 -5.19 -38.04 -15.19
CA GLU A 478 -5.11 -38.71 -13.89
C GLU A 478 -3.97 -39.73 -13.89
N LEU A 479 -3.05 -39.69 -12.92
CA LEU A 479 -2.39 -40.88 -12.35
C LEU A 479 -1.52 -40.56 -11.11
N GLN A 480 -2.05 -41.00 -9.97
CA GLN A 480 -1.37 -41.66 -8.84
C GLN A 480 -0.20 -40.98 -8.08
N VAL A 481 -0.53 -40.61 -6.84
CA VAL A 481 0.09 -41.09 -5.58
C VAL A 481 1.45 -41.77 -5.71
N ALA A 482 2.50 -41.13 -5.19
CA ALA A 482 3.64 -41.82 -4.58
C ALA A 482 4.20 -40.98 -3.41
N SER A 483 3.97 -41.49 -2.20
CA SER A 483 4.57 -41.07 -0.95
C SER A 483 6.06 -41.46 -0.93
N HIS A 484 6.96 -40.54 -0.60
CA HIS A 484 8.26 -40.91 -0.04
C HIS A 484 8.58 -40.10 1.21
N ARG A 485 8.52 -40.82 2.33
CA ARG A 485 8.97 -40.48 3.68
C ARG A 485 10.32 -41.18 3.92
N ALA A 486 11.13 -40.53 4.76
CA ALA A 486 12.34 -40.99 5.46
C ALA A 486 13.63 -41.00 4.60
N GLN A 487 14.81 -40.61 5.09
CA GLN A 487 15.35 -40.91 6.42
C GLN A 487 16.57 -40.02 6.77
N THR A 488 16.67 -39.60 8.03
CA THR A 488 17.85 -39.05 8.71
C THR A 488 18.94 -40.11 8.91
N PRO A 489 20.18 -39.69 9.23
CA PRO A 489 20.90 -40.33 10.31
C PRO A 489 21.41 -39.36 11.38
N SER A 490 21.37 -39.87 12.61
CA SER A 490 21.72 -39.28 13.91
C SER A 490 23.23 -39.25 14.17
N ASP A 491 23.60 -38.36 15.09
CA ASP A 491 24.84 -38.23 15.85
C ASP A 491 25.45 -39.55 16.37
N ASP A 492 26.79 -39.63 16.42
CA ASP A 492 27.53 -39.71 17.70
C ASP A 492 29.07 -39.64 17.56
N ALA A 493 29.62 -38.64 18.27
CA ALA A 493 30.75 -38.70 19.22
C ALA A 493 32.23 -38.97 18.81
N LEU A 494 33.08 -38.13 19.44
CA LEU A 494 34.48 -38.31 19.89
C LEU A 494 35.63 -37.63 19.09
N GLU A 495 36.06 -36.47 19.62
CA GLU A 495 37.43 -35.93 19.60
C GLU A 495 38.48 -36.90 20.21
N PRO A 496 39.81 -36.59 20.23
CA PRO A 496 40.68 -36.04 19.18
C PRO A 496 42.06 -36.78 19.13
N SER A 497 42.94 -36.50 18.16
CA SER A 497 44.39 -36.69 18.39
C SER A 497 45.31 -35.80 17.53
N SER A 498 46.08 -34.99 18.27
CA SER A 498 47.33 -34.29 17.96
C SER A 498 48.30 -35.02 17.00
N LYS A 499 48.91 -34.28 16.06
CA LYS A 499 50.38 -34.27 15.79
C LYS A 499 50.82 -33.22 14.73
N ARG A 500 51.31 -32.10 15.26
CA ARG A 500 52.58 -31.37 15.00
C ARG A 500 53.42 -31.68 13.71
N ALA A 501 53.85 -30.57 13.08
CA ALA A 501 55.11 -30.31 12.31
C ALA A 501 55.27 -30.96 10.93
N ARG A 502 55.90 -30.36 9.90
CA ARG A 502 56.73 -29.14 9.73
C ARG A 502 56.90 -28.87 8.20
N SER A 503 57.05 -27.60 7.83
CA SER A 503 58.01 -27.05 6.84
C SER A 503 58.03 -27.59 5.39
N ALA A 504 57.72 -26.73 4.42
CA ALA A 504 58.71 -25.99 3.62
C ALA A 504 58.09 -24.67 3.15
#